data_AF-A0A413NKS9-F1
#
_entry.id   AF-A0A413NKS9-F1
#
_cell.length_a   1.000
_cell.length_b   1.000
_cell.length_c   1.000
_cell.angle_alpha   90.00
_cell.angle_beta   90.00
_cell.angle_gamma   90.00
#
_symmetry.space_group_name_H-M   'P 1'
#
loop_
_entity.id
_entity.type
_entity.pdbx_description
1 polymer ?
#
loop_
_entity_poly.entity_id
_entity_poly.type
_entity_poly.pdbx_seq_one_letter_code
_entity_poly.pdbx_strand_id
1 'polypeptide(L)'
;MEEELLTTLSRLSNVIGGFVTAVLIPVAGYWGYREYNKRKAAAEAKKAEADNITQYAAEWKELYEKKERRVGELDAKIDSLYEKIDEYRGRVRELTEKNTELMIKNNALEFRKCNKHGCSDREPPSEF
;
A
#
# COMPACT_ATOMS: atom_id res chain seq x y z
N MET A 1 6.46 63.79 -68.12
CA MET A 1 5.39 62.82 -67.81
C MET A 1 5.92 61.56 -67.12
N GLU A 2 7.01 60.95 -67.61
CA GLU A 2 7.53 59.71 -67.00
C GLU A 2 8.14 59.90 -65.60
N GLU A 3 8.86 61.00 -65.36
CA GLU A 3 9.46 61.28 -64.04
C GLU A 3 8.40 61.52 -62.94
N GLU A 4 7.33 62.26 -63.26
CA GLU A 4 6.22 62.47 -62.30
C GLU A 4 5.50 61.15 -62.00
N LEU A 5 5.29 60.30 -63.00
CA LEU A 5 4.67 58.99 -62.84
C LEU A 5 5.53 58.09 -61.93
N LEU A 6 6.85 58.06 -62.13
CA LEU A 6 7.77 57.32 -61.26
C LEU A 6 7.76 57.82 -59.81
N THR A 7 7.70 59.14 -59.59
CA THR A 7 7.61 59.70 -58.22
C THR A 7 6.29 59.34 -57.53
N THR A 8 5.15 59.37 -58.25
CA THR A 8 3.85 58.96 -57.67
C THR A 8 3.80 57.46 -57.34
N LEU A 9 4.38 56.61 -58.18
CA LEU A 9 4.50 55.17 -57.89
C LEU A 9 5.37 54.90 -56.65
N SER A 10 6.48 55.62 -56.49
CA SER A 10 7.34 55.49 -55.30
C SER A 10 6.64 55.93 -54.01
N ARG A 11 5.77 56.94 -54.08
CA ARG A 11 4.97 57.38 -52.93
C ARG A 11 3.91 56.34 -52.58
N LEU A 12 3.23 55.77 -53.57
CA LEU A 12 2.27 54.68 -53.36
C LEU A 12 2.92 53.44 -52.75
N SER A 13 4.09 53.02 -53.25
CA SER A 13 4.80 51.86 -52.69
C SER A 13 5.21 52.09 -51.23
N ASN A 14 5.64 53.30 -50.87
CA ASN A 14 6.01 53.63 -49.50
C ASN A 14 4.80 53.65 -48.55
N VAL A 15 3.65 54.18 -49.00
CA VAL A 15 2.40 54.16 -48.22
C VAL A 15 1.90 52.72 -48.04
N ILE A 16 1.95 51.90 -49.07
CA ILE A 16 1.58 50.48 -49.02
C ILE A 16 2.53 49.70 -48.09
N GLY A 17 3.85 49.91 -48.21
CA GLY A 17 4.85 49.29 -47.34
C GLY A 17 4.68 49.69 -45.87
N GLY A 18 4.35 50.96 -45.60
CA GLY A 18 4.02 51.46 -44.27
C GLY A 18 2.76 50.79 -43.68
N PHE A 19 1.71 50.60 -44.49
CA PHE A 19 0.49 49.92 -44.05
C PHE A 19 0.73 48.43 -43.74
N VAL A 20 1.51 47.74 -44.58
CA VAL A 20 1.85 46.33 -44.36
C VAL A 20 2.62 46.14 -43.05
N THR A 21 3.62 47.00 -42.80
CA THR A 21 4.47 46.91 -41.60
C THR A 21 3.76 47.36 -40.33
N ALA A 22 2.96 48.43 -40.39
CA ALA A 22 2.29 48.99 -39.22
C ALA A 22 1.00 48.25 -38.84
N VAL A 23 0.31 47.60 -39.79
CA VAL A 23 -1.02 47.02 -39.56
C VAL A 23 -1.05 45.52 -39.82
N LEU A 24 -0.64 45.06 -41.01
CA LEU A 24 -0.80 43.65 -41.37
C LEU A 24 0.13 42.72 -40.58
N ILE A 25 1.40 43.08 -40.42
CA ILE A 25 2.38 42.27 -39.65
C ILE A 25 1.96 42.14 -38.18
N PRO A 26 1.62 43.21 -37.45
CA PRO A 26 1.17 43.10 -36.06
C PRO A 26 -0.12 42.28 -35.90
N VAL A 27 -1.09 42.43 -36.80
CA VAL A 27 -2.34 41.67 -36.75
C VAL A 27 -2.09 40.17 -37.01
N ALA A 28 -1.25 39.84 -38.00
CA ALA A 28 -0.85 38.46 -38.25
C ALA A 28 -0.06 37.87 -37.08
N GLY A 29 0.85 38.65 -36.48
CA GLY A 29 1.62 38.27 -35.29
C GLY A 29 0.73 38.04 -34.07
N TYR A 30 -0.25 38.91 -33.82
CA TYR A 30 -1.22 38.74 -32.74
C TYR A 30 -2.06 37.48 -32.94
N TRP A 31 -2.50 37.21 -34.17
CA TRP A 31 -3.26 35.99 -34.45
C TRP A 31 -2.40 34.74 -34.27
N GLY A 32 -1.16 34.74 -34.76
CA GLY A 32 -0.20 33.65 -34.57
C GLY A 32 0.11 33.41 -33.08
N TYR A 33 0.31 34.48 -32.31
CA TYR A 33 0.53 34.41 -30.86
C TYR A 33 -0.68 33.83 -30.12
N ARG A 34 -1.90 34.24 -30.50
CA ARG A 34 -3.13 33.70 -29.91
C ARG A 34 -3.29 32.21 -30.18
N GLU A 35 -3.00 31.78 -31.40
CA GLU A 35 -3.11 30.36 -31.78
C GLU A 35 -2.02 29.51 -31.11
N TYR A 36 -0.80 30.05 -30.99
CA TYR A 36 0.28 29.45 -30.21
C TYR A 36 -0.11 29.27 -28.74
N ASN A 37 -0.64 30.31 -28.09
CA ASN A 37 -1.09 30.25 -26.71
C ASN A 37 -2.23 29.25 -26.51
N LYS A 38 -3.19 29.16 -27.45
CA LYS A 38 -4.24 28.14 -27.41
C LYS A 38 -3.67 26.72 -27.46
N ARG A 39 -2.72 26.47 -28.37
CA ARG A 39 -2.06 25.15 -28.48
C ARG A 39 -1.25 24.82 -27.23
N LYS A 40 -0.56 25.81 -26.67
CA LYS A 40 0.21 25.67 -25.44
C LYS A 40 -0.71 25.34 -24.25
N ALA A 41 -1.81 26.07 -24.08
CA ALA A 41 -2.80 25.80 -23.04
C ALA A 41 -3.44 24.42 -23.21
N ALA A 42 -3.77 24.00 -24.43
CA ALA A 42 -4.28 22.66 -24.70
C ALA A 42 -3.25 21.55 -24.39
N ALA A 43 -1.96 21.80 -24.68
CA ALA A 43 -0.89 20.88 -24.33
C ALA A 43 -0.64 20.81 -22.81
N GLU A 44 -0.71 21.95 -22.11
CA GLU A 44 -0.62 22.03 -20.66
C GLU A 44 -1.80 21.31 -19.97
N ALA A 45 -3.02 21.48 -20.48
CA ALA A 45 -4.20 20.74 -19.99
C ALA A 45 -4.03 19.23 -20.15
N LYS A 46 -3.58 18.76 -21.32
CA LYS A 46 -3.30 17.32 -21.55
C LYS A 46 -2.19 16.77 -20.65
N LYS A 47 -1.15 17.58 -20.38
CA LYS A 47 -0.10 17.21 -19.43
C LYS A 47 -0.66 17.10 -18.02
N ALA A 48 -1.47 18.07 -17.59
CA ALA A 48 -2.10 18.03 -16.27
C ALA A 48 -3.04 16.82 -16.11
N GLU A 49 -3.79 16.44 -17.14
CA GLU A 49 -4.60 15.22 -17.14
C GLU A 49 -3.73 13.95 -17.05
N ALA A 50 -2.64 13.88 -17.81
CA ALA A 50 -1.69 12.77 -17.74
C ALA A 50 -1.01 12.68 -16.36
N ASP A 51 -0.61 13.81 -15.80
CA ASP A 51 -0.02 13.90 -14.47
C ASP A 51 -1.02 13.47 -13.38
N ASN A 52 -2.31 13.82 -13.52
CA ASN A 52 -3.36 13.37 -12.60
C ASN A 52 -3.58 11.85 -12.68
N ILE A 53 -3.57 11.27 -13.88
CA ILE A 53 -3.69 9.80 -14.05
C ILE A 53 -2.47 9.09 -13.46
N THR A 54 -1.25 9.62 -13.64
CA THR A 54 -0.04 9.03 -13.05
C THR A 54 -0.01 9.14 -11.53
N GLN A 55 -0.51 10.24 -10.95
CA GLN A 55 -0.70 10.37 -9.50
C GLN A 55 -1.64 9.28 -8.97
N TYR A 56 -2.78 9.07 -9.62
CA TYR A 56 -3.70 7.99 -9.24
C TYR A 56 -3.01 6.63 -9.26
N ALA A 57 -2.26 6.31 -10.33
CA ALA A 57 -1.53 5.05 -10.43
C ALA A 57 -0.48 4.88 -9.32
N ALA A 58 0.21 5.95 -8.93
CA ALA A 58 1.16 5.94 -7.82
C ALA A 58 0.46 5.68 -6.47
N GLU A 59 -0.66 6.34 -6.21
CA GLU A 59 -1.46 6.12 -4.99
C GLU A 59 -1.95 4.68 -4.88
N TRP A 60 -2.44 4.10 -5.99
CA TRP A 60 -2.82 2.69 -6.02
C TRP A 60 -1.63 1.79 -5.68
N LYS A 61 -0.46 2.05 -6.27
CA LYS A 61 0.75 1.27 -6.00
C LYS A 61 1.13 1.30 -4.51
N GLU A 62 1.14 2.48 -3.90
CA GLU A 62 1.42 2.62 -2.46
C GLU A 62 0.40 1.88 -1.58
N LEU A 63 -0.89 1.94 -1.93
CA LEU A 63 -1.95 1.21 -1.23
C LEU A 63 -1.75 -0.31 -1.33
N TYR A 64 -1.36 -0.81 -2.51
CA TYR A 64 -1.06 -2.23 -2.70
C TYR A 64 0.14 -2.67 -1.88
N GLU A 65 1.26 -1.94 -1.94
CA GLU A 65 2.47 -2.26 -1.16
C GLU A 65 2.19 -2.27 0.35
N LYS A 66 1.39 -1.30 0.84
CA LYS A 66 0.97 -1.25 2.24
C LYS A 66 0.07 -2.44 2.62
N LYS A 67 -0.81 -2.87 1.72
CA LYS A 67 -1.68 -4.03 1.94
C LYS A 67 -0.85 -5.32 1.98
N GLU A 68 0.06 -5.49 1.04
CA GLU A 68 0.94 -6.66 0.97
C GLU A 68 1.82 -6.79 2.23
N ARG A 69 2.40 -5.68 2.70
CA ARG A 69 3.14 -5.66 3.96
C ARG A 69 2.29 -6.08 5.15
N ARG A 70 1.06 -5.55 5.26
CA ARG A 70 0.13 -5.94 6.34
C ARG A 70 -0.28 -7.40 6.27
N VAL A 71 -0.47 -7.95 5.06
CA VAL A 71 -0.77 -9.39 4.89
C VAL A 71 0.44 -10.22 5.34
N GLY A 72 1.66 -9.87 4.92
CA GLY A 72 2.86 -10.57 5.37
C GLY A 72 3.06 -10.53 6.90
N GLU A 73 2.80 -9.39 7.54
CA GLU A 73 2.82 -9.27 9.01
C GLU A 73 1.77 -10.15 9.69
N LEU A 74 0.57 -10.24 9.11
CA LEU A 74 -0.51 -11.07 9.63
C LEU A 74 -0.21 -12.56 9.45
N ASP A 75 0.31 -12.97 8.30
CA ASP A 75 0.69 -14.36 8.03
C ASP A 75 1.80 -14.81 8.99
N ALA A 76 2.84 -14.00 9.18
CA ALA A 76 3.89 -14.28 10.16
C ALA A 76 3.34 -14.40 11.59
N LYS A 77 2.35 -13.57 11.95
CA LYS A 77 1.68 -13.67 13.24
C LYS A 77 0.86 -14.96 13.36
N ILE A 78 0.16 -15.35 12.31
CA ILE A 78 -0.62 -16.59 12.26
C ILE A 78 0.30 -17.80 12.48
N ASP A 79 1.42 -17.87 11.78
CA ASP A 79 2.40 -18.95 11.95
C ASP A 79 2.91 -19.03 13.39
N SER A 80 3.28 -17.88 13.98
CA SER A 80 3.71 -17.83 15.38
C SER A 80 2.64 -18.27 16.38
N LEU A 81 1.36 -18.06 16.05
CA LEU A 81 0.25 -18.51 16.89
C LEU A 81 0.03 -20.01 16.77
N TYR A 82 0.18 -20.58 15.57
CA TYR A 82 0.10 -22.03 15.39
C TYR A 82 1.21 -22.77 16.14
N GLU A 83 2.45 -22.27 16.11
CA GLU A 83 3.55 -22.82 16.91
C GLU A 83 3.24 -22.84 18.41
N LYS A 84 2.74 -21.72 18.95
CA LYS A 84 2.32 -21.62 20.36
C LYS A 84 1.18 -22.58 20.69
N ILE A 85 0.20 -22.72 19.80
CA ILE A 85 -0.92 -23.66 19.99
C ILE A 85 -0.39 -25.09 20.11
N ASP A 86 0.57 -25.48 19.27
CA ASP A 86 1.14 -26.82 19.32
C ASP A 86 2.00 -27.04 20.56
N GLU A 87 2.74 -26.03 21.02
CA GLU A 87 3.44 -26.06 22.32
C GLU A 87 2.45 -26.27 23.47
N TYR A 88 1.36 -25.49 23.51
CA TYR A 88 0.32 -25.63 24.54
C TYR A 88 -0.35 -27.00 24.50
N ARG A 89 -0.65 -27.52 23.30
CA ARG A 89 -1.19 -28.88 23.14
C ARG A 89 -0.23 -29.95 23.66
N GLY A 90 1.07 -29.76 23.49
CA GLY A 90 2.10 -30.64 24.05
C GLY A 90 2.10 -30.58 25.58
N ARG A 91 2.14 -29.38 26.14
CA ARG A 91 2.14 -29.17 27.60
C ARG A 91 0.89 -29.71 28.28
N VAL A 92 -0.29 -29.55 27.65
CA VAL A 92 -1.55 -30.11 28.16
C VAL A 92 -1.49 -31.63 28.18
N ARG A 93 -0.95 -32.27 27.15
CA ARG A 93 -0.78 -33.74 27.13
C ARG A 93 0.14 -34.21 28.24
N GLU A 94 1.30 -33.59 28.40
CA GLU A 94 2.26 -33.94 29.44
C GLU A 94 1.68 -33.77 30.86
N LEU A 95 0.96 -32.66 31.11
CA LEU A 95 0.30 -32.44 32.39
C LEU A 95 -0.82 -33.46 32.63
N THR A 96 -1.56 -33.84 31.59
CA THR A 96 -2.61 -34.84 31.69
C THR A 96 -2.02 -36.21 32.05
N GLU A 97 -0.93 -36.62 31.40
CA GLU A 97 -0.20 -37.86 31.70
C GLU A 97 0.34 -37.89 33.13
N LYS A 98 0.97 -36.80 33.59
CA LYS A 98 1.45 -36.69 34.98
C LYS A 98 0.32 -36.77 35.98
N ASN A 99 -0.82 -36.14 35.69
CA ASN A 99 -1.97 -36.16 36.59
C ASN A 99 -2.61 -37.55 36.66
N THR A 100 -2.77 -38.25 35.53
CA THR A 100 -3.27 -39.62 35.52
C THR A 100 -2.32 -40.58 36.24
N GLU A 101 -1.01 -40.43 36.07
CA GLU A 101 -0.01 -41.21 36.80
C GLU A 101 -0.10 -40.98 38.31
N LEU A 102 -0.19 -39.72 38.74
CA LEU A 102 -0.34 -39.37 40.16
C LEU A 102 -1.66 -39.88 40.73
N MET A 103 -2.76 -39.82 39.98
CA MET A 103 -4.03 -40.42 40.38
C MET A 103 -3.91 -41.92 40.62
N ILE A 104 -3.26 -42.65 39.70
CA ILE A 104 -3.06 -44.10 39.85
C ILE A 104 -2.20 -44.39 41.10
N LYS A 105 -1.12 -43.63 41.31
CA LYS A 105 -0.26 -43.76 42.50
C LYS A 105 -1.02 -43.47 43.79
N ASN A 106 -1.81 -42.38 43.83
CA ASN A 106 -2.63 -42.04 44.98
C ASN A 106 -3.65 -43.15 45.28
N ASN A 107 -4.37 -43.62 44.27
CA ASN A 107 -5.31 -44.74 44.44
C ASN A 107 -4.60 -45.98 44.99
N ALA A 108 -3.42 -46.34 44.46
CA ALA A 108 -2.63 -47.46 44.95
C ALA A 108 -2.18 -47.29 46.41
N LEU A 109 -1.84 -46.06 46.83
CA LEU A 109 -1.50 -45.74 48.22
C LEU A 109 -2.72 -45.77 49.14
N GLU A 110 -3.88 -45.29 48.68
CA GLU A 110 -5.14 -45.38 49.42
C GLU A 110 -5.52 -46.84 49.72
N PHE A 111 -5.41 -47.74 48.73
CA PHE A 111 -5.59 -49.18 48.96
C PHE A 111 -4.60 -49.77 49.97
N ARG A 112 -3.40 -49.19 50.08
CA ARG A 112 -2.35 -49.66 51.01
C ARG A 112 -2.40 -49.01 52.38
N LYS A 113 -3.18 -47.95 52.56
CA LYS A 113 -3.23 -47.18 53.80
C LYS A 113 -3.82 -48.03 54.93
N CYS A 114 -3.11 -48.13 56.04
CA CYS A 114 -3.63 -48.74 57.26
C CYS A 114 -4.50 -47.74 58.00
N ASN A 115 -5.70 -48.16 58.42
CA ASN A 115 -6.62 -47.31 59.18
C ASN A 115 -6.36 -47.31 60.70
N LYS A 116 -5.46 -48.18 61.21
CA LYS A 116 -5.10 -48.23 62.64
C LYS A 116 -3.86 -47.39 62.93
N HIS A 117 -3.91 -46.62 64.01
CA HIS A 117 -2.74 -45.92 64.56
C HIS A 117 -1.73 -46.94 65.12
N GLY A 118 -0.48 -46.92 64.63
CA GLY A 118 0.62 -47.74 65.17
C GLY A 118 0.94 -49.04 64.42
N CYS A 119 0.20 -49.38 63.36
CA CYS A 119 0.50 -50.46 62.39
C CYS A 119 0.83 -51.88 62.93
N SER A 120 0.56 -52.22 64.20
CA SER A 120 0.79 -53.57 64.71
C SER A 120 -0.12 -54.64 64.08
N ASP A 121 -1.38 -54.29 63.78
CA ASP A 121 -2.40 -55.18 63.18
C ASP A 121 -3.10 -54.48 62.00
N ARG A 122 -2.41 -54.40 60.85
CA ARG A 122 -2.89 -53.65 59.68
C ARG A 122 -4.21 -54.20 59.12
N GLU A 123 -5.17 -53.30 58.89
CA GLU A 123 -6.36 -53.54 58.06
C GLU A 123 -6.38 -52.56 56.86
N PRO A 124 -6.67 -53.04 55.63
CA PRO A 124 -6.87 -54.44 55.25
C PRO A 124 -5.56 -55.27 55.27
N PRO A 125 -5.65 -56.60 55.45
CA PRO A 125 -4.47 -57.49 55.39
C PRO A 125 -3.76 -57.36 54.04
N SER A 126 -2.43 -57.31 54.06
CA SER A 126 -1.59 -57.35 52.86
C SER A 126 -1.02 -58.76 52.74
N GLU A 127 -1.21 -59.44 51.60
CA GLU A 127 -0.58 -60.75 51.32
C GLU A 127 0.87 -60.65 50.82
N PHE A 128 1.37 -59.42 50.66
CA PHE A 128 2.78 -59.09 50.40
C PHE A 128 3.37 -58.33 51.57
#